data_AF-A0A377B8K1-F1
#
_entry.id   AF-A0A377B8K1-F1
#
_cell.length_a   1.000
_cell.length_b   1.000
_cell.length_c   1.000
_cell.angle_alpha   90.00
_cell.angle_beta   90.00
_cell.angle_gamma   90.00
#
_symmetry.space_group_name_H-M   'P 1'
#
loop_
_entity.id
_entity.type
_entity.pdbx_description
1 polymer ?
#
loop_
_entity_poly.entity_id
_entity_poly.type
_entity_poly.pdbx_seq_one_letter_code
_entity_poly.pdbx_strand_id
1 'polypeptide(L)'
;MSDAIKHARKETDKFIEVMNKKDADTFAVKAPITDHGRTEHFWLTDVTYSNGMFIGVISNDPGIVTNVEYGQEWKIKKEDISDWMYTRGDKIYGGYTIDPLLVTYPKEEADELRAKLVR
;
A
#
# COMPACT_ATOMS: atom_id res chain seq x y z
N MET A 1 0.42 -13.31 -5.45
CA MET A 1 -0.08 -11.91 -5.46
C MET A 1 -1.60 -11.83 -5.33
N SER A 2 -2.39 -12.63 -6.07
CA SER A 2 -3.87 -12.60 -5.95
C SER A 2 -4.39 -12.82 -4.53
N ASP A 3 -3.84 -13.79 -3.78
CA ASP A 3 -4.34 -14.08 -2.43
C ASP A 3 -3.97 -13.00 -1.40
N ALA A 4 -2.79 -12.38 -1.54
CA ALA A 4 -2.39 -11.24 -0.72
C ALA A 4 -3.34 -10.05 -0.91
N ILE A 5 -3.70 -9.73 -2.17
CA ILE A 5 -4.65 -8.66 -2.49
C ILE A 5 -6.03 -8.97 -1.90
N LYS A 6 -6.50 -10.21 -2.05
CA LYS A 6 -7.79 -10.64 -1.46
C LYS A 6 -7.78 -10.50 0.06
N HIS A 7 -6.68 -10.86 0.71
CA HIS A 7 -6.54 -10.75 2.15
C HIS A 7 -6.55 -9.27 2.58
N ALA A 8 -5.72 -8.43 1.95
CA ALA A 8 -5.68 -7.00 2.22
C ALA A 8 -7.07 -6.37 2.10
N ARG A 9 -7.81 -6.65 1.02
CA ARG A 9 -9.17 -6.14 0.79
C ARG A 9 -10.18 -6.55 1.86
N LYS A 10 -10.06 -7.75 2.43
CA LYS A 10 -10.94 -8.22 3.51
C LYS A 10 -10.71 -7.43 4.80
N GLU A 11 -9.51 -6.92 5.00
CA GLU A 11 -9.10 -6.25 6.24
C GLU A 11 -9.08 -4.72 6.12
N THR A 12 -9.39 -4.16 4.96
CA THR A 12 -9.35 -2.71 4.70
C THR A 12 -10.22 -1.90 5.68
N ASP A 13 -11.34 -2.45 6.17
CA ASP A 13 -12.15 -1.75 7.18
C ASP A 13 -11.43 -1.57 8.51
N LYS A 14 -10.62 -2.55 8.94
CA LYS A 14 -9.79 -2.43 10.14
C LYS A 14 -8.74 -1.34 9.96
N PHE A 15 -8.11 -1.29 8.79
CA PHE A 15 -7.15 -0.24 8.44
C PHE A 15 -7.78 1.16 8.51
N ILE A 16 -8.97 1.33 7.93
CA ILE A 16 -9.72 2.60 7.96
C ILE A 16 -10.05 2.99 9.41
N GLU A 17 -10.42 2.03 10.26
CA GLU A 17 -10.70 2.29 11.68
C GLU A 17 -9.46 2.83 12.42
N VAL A 18 -8.29 2.22 12.23
CA VAL A 18 -7.02 2.68 12.83
C VAL A 18 -6.68 4.09 12.33
N MET A 19 -6.85 4.33 11.04
CA MET A 19 -6.58 5.64 10.42
C MET A 19 -7.50 6.74 10.95
N ASN A 20 -8.80 6.47 11.07
CA ASN A 20 -9.75 7.44 11.61
C ASN A 20 -9.49 7.77 13.09
N LYS A 21 -8.99 6.80 13.86
CA LYS A 21 -8.55 7.02 15.26
C LYS A 21 -7.20 7.73 15.35
N LYS A 22 -6.46 7.86 14.24
CA LYS A 22 -5.07 8.34 14.19
C LYS A 22 -4.16 7.56 15.16
N ASP A 23 -4.39 6.25 15.26
CA ASP A 23 -3.71 5.35 16.19
C ASP A 23 -2.53 4.62 15.49
N ALA A 24 -1.74 5.35 14.71
CA ALA A 24 -0.50 4.88 14.07
C ALA A 24 0.32 6.07 13.56
N ASP A 25 1.58 5.82 13.24
CA ASP A 25 2.54 6.87 12.85
C ASP A 25 2.40 7.26 11.38
N THR A 26 2.21 6.26 10.50
CA THR A 26 2.05 6.46 9.06
C THR A 26 0.96 5.55 8.50
N PHE A 27 0.36 5.96 7.38
CA PHE A 27 -0.63 5.20 6.64
C PHE A 27 -0.30 5.23 5.16
N ALA A 28 -0.45 4.09 4.49
CA ALA A 28 -0.30 4.00 3.04
C ALA A 28 -1.27 2.98 2.43
N VAL A 29 -1.72 3.25 1.20
CA VAL A 29 -2.49 2.27 0.40
C VAL A 29 -1.80 2.03 -0.93
N LYS A 30 -1.91 0.82 -1.48
CA LYS A 30 -1.28 0.47 -2.74
C LYS A 30 -2.30 0.47 -3.88
N ALA A 31 -2.16 1.40 -4.81
CA ALA A 31 -3.04 1.59 -5.95
C ALA A 31 -2.50 0.91 -7.22
N PRO A 32 -3.26 0.01 -7.87
CA PRO A 32 -3.01 -0.34 -9.27
C PRO A 32 -3.37 0.85 -10.17
N ILE A 33 -2.43 1.30 -10.99
CA ILE A 33 -2.63 2.35 -12.00
C ILE A 33 -2.33 1.75 -13.37
N THR A 34 -3.27 1.93 -14.30
CA THR A 34 -3.17 1.37 -15.66
C THR A 34 -2.96 2.48 -16.66
N ASP A 35 -2.00 2.27 -17.56
CA ASP A 35 -1.72 3.14 -18.69
C ASP A 35 -1.38 2.29 -19.92
N HIS A 36 -2.01 2.61 -21.06
CA HIS A 36 -1.85 1.87 -22.32
C HIS A 36 -1.91 0.33 -22.18
N GLY A 37 -2.80 -0.18 -21.31
CA GLY A 37 -3.00 -1.62 -21.07
C GLY A 37 -1.95 -2.28 -20.17
N ARG A 38 -1.02 -1.51 -19.58
CA ARG A 38 -0.05 -1.99 -18.59
C ARG A 38 -0.42 -1.45 -17.22
N THR A 39 -0.29 -2.29 -16.19
CA THR A 39 -0.59 -1.91 -14.80
C THR A 39 0.67 -1.91 -13.96
N GLU A 40 0.88 -0.81 -13.24
CA GLU A 40 1.91 -0.66 -12.22
C GLU A 40 1.25 -0.38 -10.87
N HIS A 41 1.87 -0.80 -9.77
CA HIS A 41 1.32 -0.63 -8.44
C HIS A 41 2.13 0.39 -7.63
N PHE A 42 1.46 1.43 -7.17
CA PHE A 42 2.07 2.53 -6.43
C PHE A 42 1.62 2.54 -4.98
N TRP A 43 2.53 2.80 -4.07
CA TRP A 43 2.14 3.22 -2.73
C TRP A 43 1.68 4.69 -2.79
N LEU A 44 0.56 4.96 -2.12
CA LEU A 44 0.08 6.30 -1.82
C LEU A 44 0.35 6.56 -0.33
N THR A 45 1.03 7.65 -0.01
CA THR A 45 1.24 8.15 1.35
C THR A 45 0.33 9.34 1.65
N ASP A 46 0.38 9.86 2.89
CA ASP A 46 -0.47 10.97 3.34
C ASP A 46 -1.96 10.72 3.07
N VAL A 47 -2.37 9.46 3.25
CA VAL A 47 -3.67 8.99 2.80
C VAL A 47 -4.79 9.47 3.73
N THR A 48 -5.88 9.88 3.11
CA THR A 48 -7.16 10.15 3.76
C THR A 48 -8.23 9.26 3.14
N TYR A 49 -9.31 9.00 3.88
CA TYR A 49 -10.45 8.24 3.39
C TYR A 49 -11.75 9.00 3.58
N SER A 50 -12.51 9.17 2.49
CA SER A 50 -13.84 9.77 2.53
C SER A 50 -14.69 9.25 1.37
N ASN A 51 -16.00 9.12 1.58
CA ASN A 51 -16.96 8.76 0.52
C ASN A 51 -16.56 7.52 -0.31
N GLY A 52 -15.99 6.48 0.32
CA GLY A 52 -15.58 5.26 -0.38
C GLY A 52 -14.22 5.33 -1.08
N MET A 53 -13.53 6.47 -1.04
CA MET A 53 -12.30 6.75 -1.77
C MET A 53 -11.14 7.02 -0.82
N PHE A 54 -9.97 6.49 -1.16
CA PHE A 54 -8.69 6.96 -0.65
C PHE A 54 -8.16 8.08 -1.53
N ILE A 55 -7.59 9.10 -0.90
CA ILE A 55 -6.86 10.20 -1.53
C ILE A 55 -5.49 10.24 -0.87
N GLY A 56 -4.41 10.24 -1.66
CA GLY A 56 -3.05 10.31 -1.14
C GLY A 56 -2.05 10.72 -2.22
N VAL A 57 -0.77 10.64 -1.91
CA VAL A 57 0.32 11.11 -2.77
C VAL A 57 1.15 9.93 -3.27
N ILE A 58 1.43 9.88 -4.58
CA ILE A 58 2.26 8.84 -5.21
C ILE A 58 3.68 8.90 -4.62
N SER A 59 4.13 7.80 -4.03
CA SER A 59 5.39 7.76 -3.28
C SER A 59 6.54 7.04 -3.99
N ASN A 60 6.35 6.59 -5.23
CA ASN A 60 7.37 5.90 -6.03
C ASN A 60 7.40 6.45 -7.46
N ASP A 61 8.58 6.45 -8.08
CA ASP A 61 8.73 6.83 -9.48
C ASP A 61 8.04 5.83 -10.44
N PRO A 62 7.29 6.30 -11.44
CA PRO A 62 6.71 5.44 -12.47
C PRO A 62 7.79 4.79 -13.34
N GLY A 63 7.68 3.47 -13.54
CA GLY A 63 8.57 2.74 -14.44
C GLY A 63 7.98 2.51 -15.83
N ILE A 64 6.71 2.12 -15.91
CA ILE A 64 6.07 1.70 -17.17
C ILE A 64 4.83 2.49 -17.55
N VAL A 65 4.20 3.16 -16.60
CA VAL A 65 3.06 4.06 -16.85
C VAL A 65 3.55 5.50 -17.00
N THR A 66 2.83 6.30 -17.79
CA THR A 66 3.20 7.69 -18.11
C THR A 66 2.11 8.71 -17.74
N ASN A 67 1.01 8.24 -17.15
CA ASN A 67 -0.15 9.04 -16.75
C ASN A 67 -0.13 9.49 -15.28
N VAL A 68 1.00 9.27 -14.59
CA VAL A 68 1.20 9.66 -13.19
C VAL A 68 2.67 9.99 -12.95
N GLU A 69 2.96 10.81 -11.95
CA GLU A 69 4.32 11.16 -11.52
C GLU A 69 4.50 11.06 -9.98
N TYR A 70 5.74 10.96 -9.53
CA TYR A 70 6.07 11.01 -8.10
C TYR A 70 5.58 12.33 -7.48
N GLY A 71 4.96 12.26 -6.31
CA GLY A 71 4.43 13.44 -5.62
C GLY A 71 3.04 13.90 -6.10
N GLN A 72 2.46 13.24 -7.11
CA GLN A 72 1.13 13.56 -7.59
C GLN A 72 0.03 13.07 -6.62
N GLU A 73 -1.01 13.89 -6.40
CA GLU A 73 -2.23 13.43 -5.72
C GLU A 73 -2.97 12.40 -6.60
N TRP A 74 -3.34 11.27 -5.99
CA TRP A 74 -4.10 10.22 -6.64
C TRP A 74 -5.32 9.81 -5.81
N LYS A 75 -6.38 9.40 -6.49
CA LYS A 75 -7.63 8.93 -5.89
C LYS A 75 -7.95 7.53 -6.34
N ILE A 76 -8.32 6.67 -5.39
CA ILE A 76 -8.67 5.28 -5.67
C ILE A 76 -9.81 4.80 -4.78
N LYS A 77 -10.71 3.98 -5.32
CA LYS A 77 -11.76 3.37 -4.50
C LYS A 77 -11.18 2.36 -3.53
N LYS A 78 -11.83 2.22 -2.36
CA LYS A 78 -11.52 1.18 -1.38
C LYS A 78 -11.43 -0.22 -2.00
N GLU A 79 -12.35 -0.54 -2.91
CA GLU A 79 -12.45 -1.86 -3.56
C GLU A 79 -11.32 -2.14 -4.55
N ASP A 80 -10.65 -1.09 -5.04
CA ASP A 80 -9.64 -1.20 -6.09
C ASP A 80 -8.22 -1.30 -5.55
N ILE A 81 -7.98 -0.94 -4.28
CA ILE A 81 -6.64 -1.06 -3.70
C ILE A 81 -6.13 -2.49 -3.77
N SER A 82 -4.84 -2.61 -3.95
CA SER A 82 -4.12 -3.90 -3.96
C SER A 82 -3.55 -4.27 -2.59
N ASP A 83 -3.32 -3.28 -1.73
CA ASP A 83 -2.78 -3.47 -0.39
C ASP A 83 -2.98 -2.21 0.47
N TRP A 84 -2.67 -2.32 1.75
CA TRP A 84 -2.54 -1.20 2.68
C TRP A 84 -1.49 -1.54 3.74
N MET A 85 -0.88 -0.51 4.34
CA MET A 85 -0.03 -0.69 5.52
C MET A 85 -0.09 0.54 6.43
N TYR A 86 0.21 0.32 7.71
CA TYR A 86 0.49 1.39 8.66
C TYR A 86 1.66 1.01 9.56
N THR A 87 2.32 2.01 10.14
CA THR A 87 3.45 1.78 11.05
C THR A 87 3.13 2.17 12.48
N ARG A 88 3.64 1.38 13.44
CA ARG A 88 3.73 1.77 14.86
C ARG A 88 5.14 1.46 15.33
N GLY A 89 5.94 2.50 15.53
CA GLY A 89 7.38 2.36 15.77
C GLY A 89 8.07 1.66 14.59
N ASP A 90 8.82 0.59 14.88
CA ASP A 90 9.54 -0.22 13.89
C ASP A 90 8.66 -1.27 13.20
N LYS A 91 7.38 -1.38 13.59
CA LYS A 91 6.46 -2.42 13.10
C LYS A 91 5.60 -1.93 11.95
N ILE A 92 5.45 -2.79 10.95
CA ILE A 92 4.62 -2.60 9.76
C ILE A 92 3.43 -3.55 9.88
N TYR A 93 2.23 -3.01 9.95
CA TYR A 93 0.99 -3.78 9.98
C TYR A 93 0.37 -3.79 8.59
N GLY A 94 -0.16 -4.93 8.16
CA GLY A 94 -0.61 -5.13 6.78
C GLY A 94 0.56 -5.42 5.84
N GLY A 95 0.58 -4.79 4.66
CA GLY A 95 1.67 -4.95 3.69
C GLY A 95 1.74 -6.37 3.11
N TYR A 96 0.60 -7.02 2.89
CA TYR A 96 0.54 -8.42 2.46
C TYR A 96 1.21 -8.66 1.10
N THR A 97 1.30 -7.63 0.26
CA THR A 97 1.99 -7.68 -1.04
C THR A 97 3.49 -7.45 -0.93
N ILE A 98 4.04 -7.23 0.27
CA ILE A 98 5.49 -7.18 0.52
C ILE A 98 6.11 -8.59 0.49
N ASP A 99 5.39 -9.61 0.98
CA ASP A 99 5.84 -11.01 0.94
C ASP A 99 6.44 -11.47 -0.39
N PRO A 100 5.71 -11.36 -1.52
CA PRO A 100 6.25 -11.79 -2.80
C PRO A 100 7.42 -10.93 -3.30
N LEU A 101 7.67 -9.76 -2.70
CA LEU A 101 8.83 -8.91 -3.02
C LEU A 101 10.08 -9.35 -2.24
N LEU A 102 9.92 -9.91 -1.04
CA LEU A 102 11.04 -10.35 -0.20
C LEU A 102 11.95 -11.38 -0.89
N VAL A 103 11.42 -12.17 -1.83
CA VAL A 103 12.22 -13.15 -2.59
C VAL A 103 13.20 -12.51 -3.57
N THR A 104 13.01 -11.23 -3.89
CA THR A 104 13.89 -10.47 -4.79
C THR A 104 15.01 -9.74 -4.04
N TYR A 105 14.97 -9.72 -2.71
CA TYR A 105 15.94 -9.03 -1.88
C TYR A 105 17.02 -10.00 -1.36
N PRO A 106 18.22 -9.51 -1.02
CA PRO A 106 19.20 -10.28 -0.27
C PRO A 106 18.58 -10.85 1.01
N LYS A 107 18.99 -12.07 1.40
CA LYS A 107 18.40 -12.79 2.53
C LYS A 107 18.37 -11.97 3.82
N GLU A 108 19.46 -11.27 4.13
CA GLU A 108 19.58 -10.46 5.35
C GLU A 108 18.54 -9.33 5.36
N GLU A 109 18.44 -8.56 4.27
CA GLU A 109 17.45 -7.48 4.11
C GLU A 109 16.01 -8.03 4.16
N ALA A 110 15.77 -9.17 3.50
CA ALA A 110 14.46 -9.81 3.52
C ALA A 110 14.06 -10.28 4.93
N ASP A 111 15.02 -10.80 5.72
CA ASP A 111 14.80 -11.26 7.09
C ASP A 111 14.56 -10.08 8.04
N GLU A 112 15.31 -8.98 7.89
CA GLU A 112 15.09 -7.74 8.65
C GLU A 112 13.72 -7.13 8.38
N LEU A 113 13.31 -7.05 7.10
CA LEU A 113 11.99 -6.54 6.74
C LEU A 113 10.88 -7.48 7.26
N ARG A 114 11.07 -8.80 7.18
CA ARG A 114 10.11 -9.77 7.71
C ARG A 114 9.93 -9.63 9.22
N ALA A 115 10.99 -9.34 9.98
CA ALA A 115 10.92 -9.15 11.43
C ALA A 115 10.14 -7.88 11.86
N LYS A 116 9.89 -6.96 10.92
CA LYS A 116 9.08 -5.76 11.13
C LYS A 116 7.59 -5.99 10.81
N LEU A 117 7.25 -6.99 9.98
CA LEU A 117 5.87 -7.25 9.58
C LEU A 117 5.06 -7.86 10.74
N VAL A 118 3.88 -7.28 10.97
CA VAL A 118 2.87 -7.74 11.94
C VAL A 118 1.59 -8.06 11.18
N ARG A 119 1.06 -9.26 11.38
CA ARG A 119 -0.11 -9.81 10.66
C ARG A 119 -1.15 -10.30 11.63
#